data_AF-R9IUI1-F1
#
_entry.id   AF-R9IUI1-F1
#
_cell.length_a   1.000
_cell.length_b   1.000
_cell.length_c   1.000
_cell.angle_alpha   90.00
_cell.angle_beta   90.00
_cell.angle_gamma   90.00
#
_symmetry.space_group_name_H-M   'P 1'
#
loop_
_entity.id
_entity.type
_entity.pdbx_description
1 polymer ?
#
loop_
_entity_poly.entity_id
_entity_poly.type
_entity_poly.pdbx_seq_one_letter_code
_entity_poly.pdbx_strand_id
1 'polypeptide(L)'
;MSETSNKPTVNFPKIWCIYEMTRITNDEKKRIGKIIKRRWNEYLKEHGKEEQEWEDLNESEQTYFICYYIKEKMIRECPDKRTLNKIEKNIDEYVSGTLLNAEEITKAWNESVSRIHELHCKAHDSEHIKKAAYKRLCRDMQAYDKNIPIPTYEYYAKNPLSVYDYAQNYYRSHIDTTPVIIRIIQQVLEKALGLQIDHYLIEECLSILSDGSLDGLDINVFDTFPEEYNEGLGMKKEDFEKVQKQYATYQKYKKMYQDLDSFYSIDYEKIDSFLKRAKIQNQNNTP
;
A
#
# COMPACT_ATOMS: atom_id res chain seq x y z
N MET A 1 35.55 2.20 5.09
CA MET A 1 35.18 0.77 5.08
C MET A 1 33.76 0.70 4.57
N SER A 2 33.53 -0.05 3.51
CA SER A 2 32.27 -0.10 2.76
C SER A 2 31.23 -0.99 3.46
N GLU A 3 30.11 -0.44 3.90
CA GLU A 3 28.95 -1.23 4.31
C GLU A 3 28.05 -1.47 3.10
N THR A 4 28.08 -2.70 2.64
CA THR A 4 27.24 -3.24 1.59
C THR A 4 25.80 -3.33 2.08
N SER A 5 24.93 -2.44 1.59
CA SER A 5 23.48 -2.60 1.65
C SER A 5 23.09 -3.93 1.00
N ASN A 6 22.84 -4.94 1.83
CA ASN A 6 22.38 -6.27 1.45
C ASN A 6 20.87 -6.23 1.11
N LYS A 7 20.49 -5.41 0.11
CA LYS A 7 19.18 -5.60 -0.53
C LYS A 7 19.16 -7.02 -1.13
N PRO A 8 18.08 -7.81 -0.99
CA PRO A 8 18.02 -9.16 -1.54
C PRO A 8 18.20 -9.11 -3.07
N THR A 9 19.44 -9.27 -3.52
CA THR A 9 19.76 -9.37 -4.95
C THR A 9 19.22 -10.69 -5.45
N VAL A 10 18.05 -10.70 -6.09
CA VAL A 10 17.41 -11.81 -6.83
C VAL A 10 17.36 -13.16 -6.09
N ASN A 11 16.33 -13.99 -6.28
CA ASN A 11 16.30 -15.30 -5.61
C ASN A 11 17.26 -16.32 -6.27
N PHE A 12 18.55 -16.19 -5.94
CA PHE A 12 19.63 -17.05 -6.41
C PHE A 12 19.39 -18.53 -6.08
N PRO A 13 19.03 -18.93 -4.84
CA PRO A 13 18.72 -20.33 -4.54
C PRO A 13 17.68 -20.93 -5.48
N LYS A 14 16.60 -20.19 -5.77
CA LYS A 14 15.54 -20.61 -6.69
C LYS A 14 16.05 -20.76 -8.12
N ILE A 15 16.83 -19.79 -8.61
CA ILE A 15 17.47 -19.85 -9.93
C ILE A 15 18.44 -21.03 -10.02
N TRP A 16 19.28 -21.25 -9.01
CA TRP A 16 20.24 -22.37 -9.00
C TRP A 16 19.56 -23.73 -8.99
N CYS A 17 18.40 -23.84 -8.32
CA CYS A 17 17.59 -25.04 -8.32
C CYS A 17 17.04 -25.32 -9.73
N ILE A 18 16.41 -24.33 -10.36
CA ILE A 18 15.78 -24.47 -11.68
C ILE A 18 16.82 -24.78 -12.75
N TYR A 19 17.97 -24.11 -12.72
CA TYR A 19 19.05 -24.27 -13.71
C TYR A 19 20.08 -25.36 -13.35
N GLU A 20 19.81 -26.19 -12.34
CA GLU A 20 20.69 -27.30 -11.92
C GLU A 20 22.14 -26.89 -11.56
N MET A 21 22.36 -25.64 -11.19
CA MET A 21 23.68 -25.06 -10.93
C MET A 21 24.23 -25.37 -9.53
N THR A 22 23.87 -26.54 -8.98
CA THR A 22 24.27 -26.95 -7.63
C THR A 22 25.72 -27.44 -7.59
N ARG A 23 26.24 -27.98 -8.71
CA ARG A 23 27.56 -28.64 -8.80
C ARG A 23 28.67 -27.84 -9.48
N ILE A 24 28.40 -26.59 -9.88
CA ILE A 24 29.42 -25.70 -10.47
C ILE A 24 30.34 -25.12 -9.39
N THR A 25 31.56 -24.79 -9.77
CA THR A 25 32.59 -24.24 -8.88
C THR A 25 32.17 -22.87 -8.31
N ASN A 26 32.79 -22.46 -7.20
CA ASN A 26 32.52 -21.15 -6.59
C ASN A 26 32.84 -19.98 -7.54
N ASP A 27 33.84 -20.13 -8.41
CA ASP A 27 34.22 -19.09 -9.37
C ASP A 27 33.22 -19.00 -10.53
N GLU A 28 32.68 -20.14 -10.99
CA GLU A 28 31.57 -20.16 -11.95
C GLU A 28 30.30 -19.56 -11.34
N LYS A 29 29.97 -19.87 -10.09
CA LYS A 29 28.82 -19.25 -9.38
C LYS A 29 28.97 -17.74 -9.28
N LYS A 30 30.18 -17.23 -9.00
CA LYS A 30 30.45 -15.78 -8.98
C LYS A 30 30.28 -15.16 -10.37
N ARG A 31 30.79 -15.81 -11.43
CA ARG A 31 30.65 -15.32 -12.82
C ARG A 31 29.19 -15.25 -13.23
N ILE A 32 28.45 -16.35 -13.08
CA ILE A 32 27.04 -16.44 -13.45
C ILE A 32 26.19 -15.52 -12.57
N GLY A 33 26.52 -15.41 -11.28
CA GLY A 33 25.89 -14.47 -10.36
C GLY A 33 25.96 -13.03 -10.85
N LYS A 34 27.11 -12.57 -11.36
CA LYS A 34 27.24 -11.23 -11.97
C LYS A 34 26.34 -11.06 -13.19
N ILE A 35 26.20 -12.09 -14.03
CA ILE A 35 25.33 -12.06 -15.21
C ILE A 35 23.87 -11.89 -14.79
N ILE A 36 23.41 -12.66 -13.81
CA ILE A 36 22.03 -12.58 -13.32
C ILE A 36 21.77 -11.21 -12.67
N LYS A 37 22.68 -10.69 -11.83
CA LYS A 37 22.52 -9.34 -11.26
C LYS A 37 22.41 -8.27 -12.32
N ARG A 38 23.22 -8.36 -13.38
CA ARG A 38 23.14 -7.42 -14.50
C ARG A 38 21.79 -7.50 -15.21
N ARG A 39 21.32 -8.72 -15.50
CA ARG A 39 20.02 -8.95 -16.13
C ARG A 39 18.86 -8.51 -15.26
N TRP A 40 18.97 -8.70 -13.96
CA TRP A 40 17.99 -8.22 -12.99
C TRP A 40 17.85 -6.69 -13.05
N ASN A 41 18.97 -5.97 -13.03
CA ASN A 41 18.94 -4.51 -13.15
C ASN A 41 18.43 -4.05 -14.53
N GLU A 42 18.79 -4.76 -15.62
CA GLU A 42 18.25 -4.51 -16.97
C GLU A 42 16.72 -4.68 -16.97
N TYR A 43 16.21 -5.77 -16.38
CA TYR A 43 14.77 -6.06 -16.28
C TYR A 43 14.02 -4.97 -15.51
N LEU A 44 14.50 -4.58 -14.32
CA LEU A 44 13.87 -3.55 -13.51
C LEU A 44 13.80 -2.20 -14.24
N LYS A 45 14.89 -1.82 -14.93
CA LYS A 45 14.95 -0.58 -15.71
C LYS A 45 13.98 -0.59 -16.90
N GLU A 46 13.91 -1.70 -17.63
CA GLU A 46 13.00 -1.84 -18.78
C GLU A 46 11.52 -1.74 -18.39
N HIS A 47 11.19 -2.06 -17.13
CA HIS A 47 9.81 -2.07 -16.62
C HIS A 47 9.50 -0.91 -15.66
N GLY A 48 10.41 0.06 -15.48
CA GLY A 48 10.22 1.22 -14.61
C GLY A 48 10.09 0.87 -13.12
N LYS A 49 10.86 -0.12 -12.66
CA LYS A 49 10.78 -0.73 -11.32
C LYS A 49 12.12 -0.71 -10.59
N GLU A 50 12.96 0.30 -10.82
CA GLU A 50 14.35 0.30 -10.32
C GLU A 50 14.48 0.27 -8.78
N GLU A 51 13.42 0.67 -8.07
CA GLU A 51 13.38 0.67 -6.60
C GLU A 51 12.82 -0.63 -6.00
N GLN A 52 12.21 -1.50 -6.81
CA GLN A 52 11.56 -2.73 -6.33
C GLN A 52 12.57 -3.83 -5.99
N GLU A 53 12.36 -4.50 -4.86
CA GLU A 53 13.07 -5.69 -4.47
C GLU A 53 12.45 -6.95 -5.10
N TRP A 54 13.14 -8.09 -4.99
CA TRP A 54 12.63 -9.36 -5.54
C TRP A 54 11.24 -9.73 -5.02
N GLU A 55 10.99 -9.48 -3.73
CA GLU A 55 9.72 -9.82 -3.06
C GLU A 55 8.58 -8.84 -3.41
N ASP A 56 8.91 -7.67 -3.99
CA ASP A 56 7.91 -6.69 -4.45
C ASP A 56 7.31 -7.08 -5.82
N LEU A 57 7.97 -7.97 -6.56
CA LEU A 57 7.45 -8.53 -7.79
C LEU A 57 6.39 -9.60 -7.50
N ASN A 58 5.31 -9.59 -8.28
CA ASN A 58 4.34 -10.68 -8.22
C ASN A 58 4.92 -11.99 -8.79
N GLU A 59 4.30 -13.12 -8.46
CA GLU A 59 4.80 -14.45 -8.84
C GLU A 59 4.96 -14.62 -10.36
N SER A 60 4.09 -13.98 -11.15
CA SER A 60 4.17 -13.99 -12.62
C SER A 60 5.39 -13.23 -13.14
N GLU A 61 5.72 -12.09 -12.54
CA GLU A 61 6.90 -11.28 -12.89
C GLU A 61 8.20 -12.00 -12.48
N GLN A 62 8.23 -12.58 -11.29
CA GLN A 62 9.34 -13.43 -10.84
C GLN A 62 9.56 -14.62 -11.79
N THR A 63 8.47 -15.26 -12.20
CA THR A 63 8.48 -16.41 -13.11
C THR A 63 8.94 -16.02 -14.51
N TYR A 64 8.44 -14.89 -15.03
CA TYR A 64 8.87 -14.33 -16.31
C TYR A 64 10.39 -14.06 -16.30
N PHE A 65 10.89 -13.44 -15.23
CA PHE A 65 12.32 -13.17 -15.11
C PHE A 65 13.16 -14.45 -15.19
N ILE A 66 12.80 -15.47 -14.40
CA ILE A 66 13.57 -16.72 -14.29
C ILE A 66 13.46 -17.58 -15.55
N CYS A 67 12.25 -17.78 -16.06
CA CYS A 67 11.95 -18.79 -17.08
C CYS A 67 11.98 -18.25 -18.51
N TYR A 68 11.94 -16.92 -18.68
CA TYR A 68 11.96 -16.28 -19.99
C TYR A 68 13.13 -15.31 -20.12
N TYR A 69 13.21 -14.30 -19.25
CA TYR A 69 14.12 -13.17 -19.42
C TYR A 69 15.62 -13.57 -19.34
N ILE A 70 15.99 -14.44 -18.41
CA ILE A 70 17.39 -14.91 -18.28
C ILE A 70 17.65 -16.24 -18.99
N LYS A 71 16.63 -16.90 -19.53
CA LYS A 71 16.69 -18.30 -20.01
C LYS A 71 17.81 -18.54 -21.01
N GLU A 72 17.85 -17.79 -22.09
CA GLU A 72 18.87 -17.98 -23.11
C GLU A 72 20.29 -17.77 -22.60
N LYS A 73 20.48 -16.80 -21.69
CA LYS A 73 21.79 -16.51 -21.12
C LYS A 73 22.24 -17.61 -20.18
N MET A 74 21.33 -18.16 -19.40
CA MET A 74 21.61 -19.25 -18.49
C MET A 74 21.90 -20.56 -19.24
N ILE A 75 21.14 -20.86 -20.31
CA ILE A 75 21.37 -22.01 -21.18
C ILE A 75 22.77 -21.97 -21.81
N ARG A 76 23.24 -20.80 -22.26
CA ARG A 76 24.58 -20.63 -22.85
C ARG A 76 25.73 -20.87 -21.86
N GLU A 77 25.49 -20.68 -20.57
CA GLU A 77 26.48 -20.93 -19.51
C GLU A 77 26.49 -22.39 -19.03
N CYS A 78 25.60 -23.25 -19.55
CA CYS A 78 25.51 -24.64 -19.14
C CYS A 78 26.48 -25.54 -19.92
N PRO A 79 27.24 -26.42 -19.24
CA PRO A 79 28.38 -27.11 -19.83
C PRO A 79 28.05 -28.34 -20.71
N ASP A 80 26.84 -28.93 -20.64
CA ASP A 80 26.52 -30.16 -21.38
C ASP A 80 25.03 -30.37 -21.75
N LYS A 81 24.78 -31.16 -22.80
CA LYS A 81 23.45 -31.42 -23.39
C LYS A 81 22.49 -32.18 -22.46
N ARG A 82 23.00 -33.00 -21.54
CA ARG A 82 22.16 -33.74 -20.58
C ARG A 82 21.62 -32.80 -19.51
N THR A 83 22.44 -31.87 -19.05
CA THR A 83 22.04 -30.79 -18.14
C THR A 83 21.01 -29.87 -18.79
N LEU A 84 21.16 -29.54 -20.08
CA LEU A 84 20.18 -28.73 -20.83
C LEU A 84 18.76 -29.33 -20.82
N ASN A 85 18.61 -30.61 -21.19
CA ASN A 85 17.27 -31.26 -21.21
C ASN A 85 16.61 -31.24 -19.81
N LYS A 86 17.40 -31.31 -18.75
CA LYS A 86 16.90 -31.31 -17.38
C LYS A 86 16.48 -29.90 -16.94
N ILE A 87 17.23 -28.88 -17.34
CA ILE A 87 16.86 -27.47 -17.15
C ILE A 87 15.57 -27.13 -17.89
N GLU A 88 15.44 -27.55 -19.16
CA GLU A 88 14.21 -27.34 -19.93
C GLU A 88 13.00 -27.98 -19.24
N LYS A 89 13.14 -29.24 -18.81
CA LYS A 89 12.11 -29.93 -18.04
C LYS A 89 11.75 -29.20 -16.73
N ASN A 90 12.74 -28.74 -15.96
CA ASN A 90 12.51 -28.03 -14.71
C ASN A 90 11.81 -26.68 -14.93
N ILE A 91 12.14 -25.97 -16.02
CA ILE A 91 11.47 -24.72 -16.40
C ILE A 91 10.01 -25.01 -16.77
N ASP A 92 9.74 -26.05 -17.56
CA ASP A 92 8.38 -26.42 -17.98
C ASP A 92 7.53 -26.85 -16.78
N GLU A 93 8.08 -27.64 -15.86
CA GLU A 93 7.41 -28.03 -14.62
C GLU A 93 7.13 -26.82 -13.71
N TYR A 94 8.08 -25.91 -13.57
CA TYR A 94 7.93 -24.70 -12.76
C TYR A 94 6.86 -23.76 -13.34
N VAL A 95 6.91 -23.47 -14.65
CA VAL A 95 5.91 -22.63 -15.33
C VAL A 95 4.51 -23.27 -15.23
N SER A 96 4.41 -24.58 -15.45
CA SER A 96 3.14 -25.31 -15.34
C SER A 96 2.57 -25.24 -13.92
N GLY A 97 3.41 -25.41 -12.89
CA GLY A 97 3.01 -25.29 -11.49
C GLY A 97 2.49 -23.89 -11.14
N THR A 98 3.20 -22.83 -11.57
CA THR A 98 2.75 -21.45 -11.34
C THR A 98 1.46 -21.10 -12.09
N LEU A 99 1.27 -21.60 -13.32
CA LEU A 99 0.02 -21.40 -14.06
C LEU A 99 -1.16 -22.10 -13.40
N LEU A 100 -0.97 -23.32 -12.89
CA LEU A 100 -1.99 -24.04 -12.14
C LEU A 100 -2.39 -23.29 -10.87
N ASN A 101 -1.42 -22.78 -10.10
CA ASN A 101 -1.70 -21.94 -8.92
C ASN A 101 -2.48 -20.67 -9.29
N ALA A 102 -2.08 -19.98 -10.37
CA ALA A 102 -2.76 -18.77 -10.83
C ALA A 102 -4.21 -19.07 -11.29
N GLU A 103 -4.43 -20.20 -11.98
CA GLU A 103 -5.77 -20.65 -12.39
C GLU A 103 -6.64 -20.98 -11.17
N GLU A 104 -6.11 -21.67 -10.17
CA GLU A 104 -6.82 -21.98 -8.91
C GLU A 104 -7.20 -20.71 -8.14
N ILE A 105 -6.28 -19.74 -8.02
CA ILE A 105 -6.54 -18.45 -7.37
C ILE A 105 -7.62 -17.67 -8.13
N THR A 106 -7.49 -17.60 -9.47
CA THR A 106 -8.46 -16.91 -10.32
C THR A 106 -9.85 -17.55 -10.21
N LYS A 107 -9.90 -18.89 -10.20
CA LYS A 107 -11.14 -19.65 -10.03
C LYS A 107 -11.76 -19.39 -8.66
N ALA A 108 -10.98 -19.46 -7.58
CA ALA A 108 -11.46 -19.19 -6.23
C ALA A 108 -11.99 -17.75 -6.07
N TRP A 109 -11.31 -16.78 -6.69
CA TRP A 109 -11.74 -15.39 -6.72
C TRP A 109 -13.04 -15.22 -7.51
N ASN A 110 -13.13 -15.77 -8.73
CA ASN A 110 -14.33 -15.74 -9.54
C ASN A 110 -15.52 -16.39 -8.82
N GLU A 111 -15.32 -17.54 -8.18
CA GLU A 111 -16.35 -18.20 -7.38
C GLU A 111 -16.80 -17.31 -6.21
N SER A 112 -15.88 -16.60 -5.56
CA SER A 112 -16.21 -15.66 -4.48
C SER A 112 -17.04 -14.48 -4.99
N VAL A 113 -16.65 -13.88 -6.11
CA VAL A 113 -17.40 -12.80 -6.75
C VAL A 113 -18.79 -13.29 -7.18
N SER A 114 -18.87 -14.47 -7.80
CA SER A 114 -20.16 -15.08 -8.15
C SER A 114 -21.05 -15.28 -6.93
N ARG A 115 -20.54 -15.80 -5.81
CA ARG A 115 -21.32 -15.99 -4.58
C ARG A 115 -21.92 -14.69 -4.05
N ILE A 116 -21.18 -13.59 -4.10
CA ILE A 116 -21.62 -12.29 -3.59
C ILE A 116 -22.75 -11.69 -4.44
N HIS A 117 -22.73 -11.93 -5.75
CA HIS A 117 -23.71 -11.43 -6.71
C HIS A 117 -24.86 -12.40 -7.01
N GLU A 118 -24.76 -13.66 -6.58
CA GLU A 118 -25.77 -14.68 -6.83
C GLU A 118 -27.00 -14.47 -5.94
N LEU A 119 -28.18 -14.52 -6.56
CA LEU A 119 -29.44 -14.67 -5.84
C LEU A 119 -29.59 -16.13 -5.40
N HIS A 120 -29.41 -16.41 -4.11
CA HIS A 120 -29.46 -17.78 -3.59
C HIS A 120 -30.86 -18.43 -3.67
N CYS A 121 -31.93 -17.67 -3.90
CA CYS A 121 -33.25 -18.19 -4.26
C CYS A 121 -34.08 -17.17 -5.06
N LYS A 122 -35.11 -17.66 -5.74
CA LYS A 122 -36.16 -16.85 -6.40
C LYS A 122 -37.35 -16.63 -5.47
N ALA A 123 -38.13 -15.59 -5.74
CA ALA A 123 -39.31 -15.24 -4.95
C ALA A 123 -40.38 -16.35 -4.88
N HIS A 124 -40.46 -17.20 -5.91
CA HIS A 124 -41.44 -18.28 -6.03
C HIS A 124 -40.91 -19.67 -5.63
N ASP A 125 -39.68 -19.74 -5.12
CA ASP A 125 -39.12 -21.02 -4.67
C ASP A 125 -39.87 -21.56 -3.45
N SER A 126 -39.83 -22.88 -3.27
CA SER A 126 -40.46 -23.53 -2.12
C SER A 126 -39.80 -23.12 -0.80
N GLU A 127 -40.55 -23.18 0.29
CA GLU A 127 -40.10 -22.77 1.62
C GLU A 127 -38.80 -23.47 2.06
N HIS A 128 -38.67 -24.76 1.73
CA HIS A 128 -37.47 -25.54 2.01
C HIS A 128 -36.23 -24.97 1.28
N ILE A 129 -36.37 -24.58 0.00
CA ILE A 129 -35.29 -23.97 -0.78
C ILE A 129 -34.92 -22.62 -0.20
N LYS A 130 -35.90 -21.78 0.14
CA LYS A 130 -35.67 -20.46 0.75
C LYS A 130 -34.93 -20.55 2.08
N LYS A 131 -35.26 -21.52 2.94
CA LYS A 131 -34.56 -21.72 4.22
C LYS A 131 -33.11 -22.18 4.02
N ALA A 132 -32.86 -23.05 3.05
CA ALA A 132 -31.50 -23.48 2.71
C ALA A 132 -30.67 -22.32 2.12
N ALA A 133 -31.28 -21.53 1.22
CA ALA A 133 -30.68 -20.35 0.61
C ALA A 133 -30.34 -19.27 1.64
N TYR A 134 -31.24 -18.99 2.58
CA TYR A 134 -30.98 -18.06 3.67
C TYR A 134 -29.79 -18.47 4.54
N LYS A 135 -29.65 -19.76 4.86
CA LYS A 135 -28.47 -20.27 5.58
C LYS A 135 -27.15 -20.11 4.82
N ARG A 136 -27.20 -20.05 3.49
CA ARG A 136 -26.02 -19.75 2.64
C ARG A 136 -25.76 -18.25 2.65
N LEU A 137 -26.80 -17.43 2.43
CA LEU A 137 -26.71 -15.96 2.52
C LEU A 137 -26.04 -15.51 3.81
N CYS A 138 -26.50 -15.98 4.97
CA CYS A 138 -25.95 -15.56 6.26
C CYS A 138 -24.45 -15.87 6.39
N ARG A 139 -24.01 -17.02 5.85
CA ARG A 139 -22.59 -17.39 5.85
C ARG A 139 -21.78 -16.51 4.92
N ASP A 140 -22.29 -16.27 3.72
CA ASP A 140 -21.60 -15.47 2.71
C ASP A 140 -21.54 -13.98 3.11
N MET A 141 -22.58 -13.45 3.75
CA MET A 141 -22.58 -12.10 4.35
C MET A 141 -21.54 -11.98 5.48
N GLN A 142 -21.50 -12.95 6.40
CA GLN A 142 -20.52 -12.96 7.50
C GLN A 142 -19.08 -13.08 7.01
N ALA A 143 -18.85 -13.79 5.90
CA ALA A 143 -17.55 -13.91 5.26
C ALA A 143 -17.15 -12.63 4.50
N TYR A 144 -18.13 -11.93 3.91
CA TYR A 144 -17.91 -10.69 3.16
C TYR A 144 -17.59 -9.50 4.07
N ASP A 145 -18.46 -9.18 5.04
CA ASP A 145 -18.20 -8.18 6.07
C ASP A 145 -19.10 -8.40 7.30
N LYS A 146 -18.47 -8.54 8.46
CA LYS A 146 -19.12 -8.79 9.75
C LYS A 146 -19.93 -7.59 10.26
N ASN A 147 -19.67 -6.39 9.74
CA ASN A 147 -20.36 -5.17 10.15
C ASN A 147 -21.74 -5.03 9.48
N ILE A 148 -21.97 -5.73 8.37
CA ILE A 148 -23.25 -5.68 7.67
C ILE A 148 -24.28 -6.48 8.49
N PRO A 149 -25.41 -5.85 8.90
CA PRO A 149 -26.44 -6.55 9.66
C PRO A 149 -27.09 -7.64 8.81
N ILE A 150 -27.18 -8.84 9.38
CA ILE A 150 -27.83 -9.98 8.73
C ILE A 150 -29.36 -9.73 8.73
N PRO A 151 -30.04 -9.79 7.58
CA PRO A 151 -31.49 -9.61 7.50
C PRO A 151 -32.22 -10.76 8.21
N THR A 152 -33.45 -10.55 8.66
CA THR A 152 -34.26 -11.68 9.17
C THR A 152 -34.72 -12.59 8.04
N TYR A 153 -35.05 -13.83 8.37
CA TYR A 153 -35.58 -14.78 7.39
C TYR A 153 -36.88 -14.26 6.74
N GLU A 154 -37.79 -13.65 7.51
CA GLU A 154 -39.05 -13.15 6.96
C GLU A 154 -38.83 -12.02 5.96
N TYR A 155 -37.82 -11.17 6.18
CA TYR A 155 -37.45 -10.11 5.27
C TYR A 155 -36.87 -10.68 3.97
N TYR A 156 -35.89 -11.59 4.09
CA TYR A 156 -35.26 -12.25 2.96
C TYR A 156 -36.24 -13.09 2.12
N ALA A 157 -37.15 -13.83 2.76
CA ALA A 157 -38.09 -14.70 2.06
C ALA A 157 -39.11 -13.92 1.18
N LYS A 158 -39.40 -12.68 1.56
CA LYS A 158 -40.23 -11.73 0.79
C LYS A 158 -39.43 -11.02 -0.30
N ASN A 159 -38.18 -10.67 0.00
CA ASN A 159 -37.29 -9.94 -0.90
C ASN A 159 -35.93 -10.68 -0.98
N PRO A 160 -35.83 -11.73 -1.82
CA PRO A 160 -34.55 -12.39 -2.03
C PRO A 160 -33.60 -11.39 -2.69
N LEU A 161 -32.55 -11.03 -1.96
CA LEU A 161 -31.50 -10.09 -2.38
C LEU A 161 -30.15 -10.79 -2.24
N SER A 162 -29.18 -10.38 -3.05
CA SER A 162 -27.81 -10.87 -2.98
C SER A 162 -27.06 -10.24 -1.81
N VAL A 163 -25.89 -10.80 -1.46
CA VAL A 163 -24.98 -10.20 -0.46
C VAL A 163 -24.60 -8.77 -0.88
N TYR A 164 -24.33 -8.56 -2.17
CA TYR A 164 -24.00 -7.26 -2.72
C TYR A 164 -25.10 -6.20 -2.49
N ASP A 165 -26.36 -6.57 -2.67
CA ASP A 165 -27.49 -5.64 -2.50
C ASP A 165 -27.61 -5.16 -1.05
N TYR A 166 -27.43 -6.08 -0.08
CA TYR A 166 -27.40 -5.73 1.34
C TYR A 166 -26.22 -4.83 1.69
N ALA A 167 -25.03 -5.14 1.18
CA ALA A 167 -23.83 -4.34 1.38
C ALA A 167 -24.00 -2.92 0.82
N GLN A 168 -24.47 -2.78 -0.42
CA GLN A 168 -24.69 -1.48 -1.03
C GLN A 168 -25.72 -0.64 -0.28
N ASN A 169 -26.80 -1.26 0.22
CA ASN A 169 -27.79 -0.55 1.02
C ASN A 169 -27.21 -0.10 2.38
N TYR A 170 -26.43 -0.96 3.03
CA TYR A 170 -25.72 -0.62 4.26
C TYR A 170 -24.74 0.55 4.05
N TYR A 171 -23.88 0.51 3.04
CA TYR A 171 -22.92 1.58 2.77
C TYR A 171 -23.58 2.88 2.30
N ARG A 172 -24.67 2.81 1.52
CA ARG A 172 -25.43 4.00 1.11
C ARG A 172 -26.17 4.67 2.26
N SER A 173 -26.62 3.90 3.25
CA SER A 173 -27.30 4.43 4.44
C SER A 173 -26.32 5.02 5.46
N HIS A 174 -25.03 4.67 5.38
CA HIS A 174 -23.96 5.29 6.13
C HIS A 174 -23.33 6.43 5.32
N ILE A 175 -24.11 7.49 5.08
CA ILE A 175 -23.58 8.75 4.53
C ILE A 175 -22.47 9.22 5.47
N ASP A 176 -21.24 9.36 4.97
CA ASP A 176 -20.17 9.98 5.75
C ASP A 176 -20.54 11.46 5.99
N THR A 177 -21.04 11.74 7.18
CA THR A 177 -21.45 13.08 7.61
C THR A 177 -20.27 13.92 8.10
N THR A 178 -19.08 13.32 8.23
CA THR A 178 -17.87 13.97 8.75
C THR A 178 -17.52 15.26 7.99
N PRO A 179 -17.56 15.31 6.64
CA PRO A 179 -17.26 16.55 5.90
C PRO A 179 -18.24 17.68 6.20
N VAL A 180 -19.52 17.35 6.42
CA VAL A 180 -20.56 18.33 6.74
C VAL A 180 -20.37 18.84 8.17
N ILE A 181 -20.10 17.93 9.12
CA ILE A 181 -19.85 18.27 10.53
C ILE A 181 -18.61 19.17 10.64
N ILE A 182 -17.51 18.83 9.96
CA ILE A 182 -16.28 19.65 9.95
C ILE A 182 -16.57 21.07 9.41
N ARG A 183 -17.31 21.18 8.31
CA ARG A 183 -17.70 22.49 7.75
C ARG A 183 -18.53 23.33 8.72
N ILE A 184 -19.47 22.71 9.44
CA ILE A 184 -20.26 23.39 10.47
C ILE A 184 -19.35 23.90 11.59
N ILE A 185 -18.45 23.06 12.10
CA ILE A 185 -17.50 23.43 13.15
C ILE A 185 -16.62 24.60 12.69
N GLN A 186 -16.03 24.53 11.50
CA GLN A 186 -15.21 25.59 10.93
C GLN A 186 -15.98 26.92 10.82
N GLN A 187 -17.20 26.91 10.29
CA GLN A 187 -18.03 28.11 10.19
C GLN A 187 -18.36 28.74 11.55
N VAL A 188 -18.59 27.90 12.57
CA VAL A 188 -18.84 28.39 13.94
C VAL A 188 -17.58 29.03 14.52
N LEU A 189 -16.42 28.38 14.39
CA LEU A 189 -15.15 28.88 14.92
C LEU A 189 -14.67 30.15 14.21
N GLU A 190 -14.85 30.26 12.90
CA GLU A 190 -14.55 31.48 12.13
C GLU A 190 -15.42 32.65 12.60
N LYS A 191 -16.73 32.42 12.78
CA LYS A 191 -17.65 33.46 13.27
C LYS A 191 -17.39 33.86 14.71
N ALA A 192 -17.10 32.90 15.59
CA ALA A 192 -16.96 33.14 17.02
C ALA A 192 -15.57 33.67 17.40
N LEU A 193 -14.52 33.11 16.82
CA LEU A 193 -13.14 33.33 17.22
C LEU A 193 -12.32 34.03 16.12
N GLY A 194 -12.90 34.29 14.95
CA GLY A 194 -12.13 34.79 13.81
C GLY A 194 -11.06 33.80 13.34
N LEU A 195 -11.27 32.49 13.56
CA LEU A 195 -10.33 31.45 13.17
C LEU A 195 -10.03 31.54 11.68
N GLN A 196 -8.77 31.75 11.32
CA GLN A 196 -8.27 31.69 9.95
C GLN A 196 -7.26 30.56 9.85
N ILE A 197 -7.56 29.56 9.02
CA ILE A 197 -6.68 28.43 8.75
C ILE A 197 -5.84 28.76 7.51
N ASP A 198 -4.53 28.64 7.62
CA ASP A 198 -3.61 28.81 6.49
C ASP A 198 -3.49 27.51 5.71
N HIS A 199 -4.42 27.31 4.77
CA HIS A 199 -4.43 26.13 3.90
C HIS A 199 -3.19 26.03 3.02
N TYR A 200 -2.61 27.17 2.62
CA TYR A 200 -1.40 27.18 1.78
C TYR A 200 -0.19 26.66 2.56
N LEU A 201 -0.03 27.11 3.80
CA LEU A 201 1.05 26.65 4.68
C LEU A 201 0.90 25.17 5.04
N ILE A 202 -0.33 24.69 5.21
CA ILE A 202 -0.61 23.26 5.42
C ILE A 202 -0.20 22.46 4.19
N GLU A 203 -0.61 22.88 2.98
CA GLU A 203 -0.25 22.20 1.73
C GLU A 203 1.25 22.18 1.50
N GLU A 204 1.93 23.31 1.71
CA GLU A 204 3.39 23.41 1.63
C GLU A 204 4.06 22.46 2.64
N CYS A 205 3.61 22.46 3.88
CA CYS A 205 4.13 21.57 4.92
C CYS A 205 3.94 20.09 4.56
N LEU A 206 2.76 19.70 4.12
CA LEU A 206 2.47 18.32 3.73
C LEU A 206 3.27 17.91 2.49
N SER A 207 3.43 18.80 1.51
CA SER A 207 4.26 18.56 0.34
C SER A 207 5.70 18.25 0.75
N ILE A 208 6.31 19.09 1.59
CA ILE A 208 7.69 18.91 2.07
C ILE A 208 7.86 17.63 2.90
N LEU A 209 6.87 17.27 3.72
CA LEU A 209 6.89 16.04 4.50
C LEU A 209 6.65 14.78 3.64
N SER A 210 5.87 14.90 2.57
CA SER A 210 5.54 13.81 1.65
C SER A 210 6.61 13.53 0.60
N ASP A 211 7.35 14.56 0.19
CA ASP A 211 8.39 14.44 -0.83
C ASP A 211 9.45 13.45 -0.37
N GLY A 212 9.77 13.41 0.93
CA GLY A 212 10.63 12.41 1.56
C GLY A 212 12.06 12.32 0.99
N SER A 213 12.32 13.01 -0.11
CA SER A 213 13.53 12.96 -0.92
C SER A 213 14.36 14.20 -0.61
N LEU A 214 15.26 14.05 0.36
CA LEU A 214 16.37 14.99 0.52
C LEU A 214 17.33 14.72 -0.64
N ASP A 215 17.09 15.36 -1.81
CA ASP A 215 17.84 15.24 -3.06
C ASP A 215 18.88 14.10 -3.10
N GLY A 216 18.41 12.87 -3.36
CA GLY A 216 19.28 11.74 -3.68
C GLY A 216 20.03 11.09 -2.52
N LEU A 217 19.67 11.38 -1.26
CA LEU A 217 20.15 10.62 -0.09
C LEU A 217 18.98 9.97 0.65
N ASP A 218 19.08 8.65 0.77
CA ASP A 218 18.21 7.77 1.55
C ASP A 218 18.48 8.00 3.05
N ILE A 219 18.14 9.20 3.54
CA ILE A 219 18.19 9.52 4.96
C ILE A 219 16.92 8.95 5.56
N ASN A 220 17.07 7.87 6.31
CA ASN A 220 16.03 7.32 7.12
C ASN A 220 15.37 8.44 7.96
N VAL A 221 14.05 8.57 7.87
CA VAL A 221 13.23 9.59 8.57
C VAL A 221 13.40 9.54 10.10
N PHE A 222 13.98 8.45 10.60
CA PHE A 222 14.30 8.21 12.01
C PHE A 222 15.75 8.55 12.41
N ASP A 223 16.64 8.86 11.46
CA ASP A 223 18.04 9.15 11.74
C ASP A 223 18.29 10.67 11.87
N THR A 224 19.08 11.04 12.88
CA THR A 224 19.65 12.40 13.02
C THR A 224 20.74 12.60 11.98
N PHE A 225 20.54 13.55 11.05
CA PHE A 225 21.59 13.90 10.10
C PHE A 225 22.76 14.59 10.84
N PRO A 226 24.03 14.28 10.51
CA PRO A 226 25.17 14.85 11.22
C PRO A 226 25.22 16.39 11.15
N GLU A 227 25.65 17.01 12.24
CA GLU A 227 25.82 18.48 12.32
C GLU A 227 27.12 18.96 11.62
N GLU A 228 28.13 18.09 11.52
CA GLU A 228 29.43 18.40 10.96
C GLU A 228 29.83 17.44 9.84
N TYR A 229 30.55 17.97 8.85
CA TYR A 229 31.09 17.18 7.74
C TYR A 229 32.24 16.27 8.19
N ASN A 230 32.26 15.04 7.70
CA ASN A 230 33.35 14.09 7.87
C ASN A 230 33.63 13.38 6.53
N GLU A 231 34.91 13.24 6.16
CA GLU A 231 35.35 12.52 4.95
C GLU A 231 34.86 11.05 4.92
N GLY A 232 34.60 10.45 6.09
CA GLY A 232 34.03 9.11 6.23
C GLY A 232 32.56 8.96 5.79
N LEU A 233 31.85 10.07 5.54
CA LEU A 233 30.43 10.05 5.11
C LEU A 233 30.24 9.63 3.64
N GLY A 234 31.32 9.45 2.87
CA GLY A 234 31.25 8.98 1.49
C GLY A 234 30.61 9.98 0.52
N MET A 235 30.47 11.25 0.93
CA MET A 235 29.88 12.33 0.15
C MET A 235 30.81 13.55 0.07
N LYS A 236 30.63 14.39 -0.94
CA LYS A 236 31.38 15.65 -1.06
C LYS A 236 30.85 16.66 -0.04
N LYS A 237 31.72 17.56 0.41
CA LYS A 237 31.34 18.64 1.34
C LYS A 237 30.21 19.53 0.81
N GLU A 238 30.20 19.83 -0.49
CA GLU A 238 29.14 20.60 -1.14
C GLU A 238 27.78 19.90 -1.07
N ASP A 239 27.76 18.58 -1.30
CA ASP A 239 26.56 17.76 -1.20
C ASP A 239 26.08 17.67 0.26
N PHE A 240 27.00 17.55 1.22
CA PHE A 240 26.69 17.57 2.66
C PHE A 240 26.00 18.87 3.08
N GLU A 241 26.53 20.04 2.68
CA GLU A 241 25.96 21.34 3.01
C GLU A 241 24.55 21.52 2.42
N LYS A 242 24.31 20.99 1.21
CA LYS A 242 22.99 21.00 0.57
C LYS A 242 21.98 20.17 1.36
N VAL A 243 22.36 18.96 1.73
CA VAL A 243 21.49 18.00 2.43
C VAL A 243 21.22 18.45 3.86
N GLN A 244 22.21 19.04 4.54
CA GLN A 244 22.04 19.65 5.84
C GLN A 244 20.97 20.76 5.83
N LYS A 245 20.96 21.62 4.80
CA LYS A 245 19.93 22.66 4.65
C LYS A 245 18.55 22.07 4.40
N GLN A 246 18.45 21.02 3.60
CA GLN A 246 17.18 20.35 3.33
C GLN A 246 16.66 19.64 4.59
N TYR A 247 17.54 18.97 5.35
CA TYR A 247 17.20 18.34 6.62
C TYR A 247 16.73 19.36 7.67
N ALA A 248 17.39 20.50 7.77
CA ALA A 248 16.96 21.60 8.65
C ALA A 248 15.56 22.12 8.27
N THR A 249 15.30 22.25 6.97
CA THR A 249 13.97 22.60 6.45
C THR A 249 12.93 21.53 6.82
N TYR A 250 13.22 20.25 6.59
CA TYR A 250 12.35 19.15 6.97
C TYR A 250 12.03 19.16 8.48
N GLN A 251 13.03 19.34 9.35
CA GLN A 251 12.83 19.41 10.79
C GLN A 251 11.96 20.59 11.21
N LYS A 252 12.11 21.75 10.55
CA LYS A 252 11.23 22.90 10.76
C LYS A 252 9.77 22.55 10.47
N TYR A 253 9.48 21.98 9.30
CA TYR A 253 8.10 21.63 8.91
C TYR A 253 7.55 20.45 9.72
N LYS A 254 8.39 19.47 10.11
CA LYS A 254 8.01 18.39 11.03
C LYS A 254 7.57 18.95 12.38
N LYS A 255 8.30 19.94 12.90
CA LYS A 255 7.92 20.63 14.13
C LYS A 255 6.60 21.38 13.96
N MET A 256 6.38 22.08 12.85
CA MET A 256 5.10 22.75 12.57
C MET A 256 3.94 21.75 12.44
N TYR A 257 4.16 20.57 11.85
CA TYR A 257 3.15 19.52 11.78
C TYR A 257 2.80 18.93 13.16
N GLN A 258 3.78 18.85 14.07
CA GLN A 258 3.55 18.43 15.45
C GLN A 258 2.91 19.53 16.29
N ASP A 259 3.23 20.79 15.99
CA ASP A 259 2.78 21.99 16.70
C ASP A 259 1.93 22.87 15.77
N LEU A 260 0.63 22.57 15.76
CA LEU A 260 -0.33 23.09 14.79
C LEU A 260 -0.58 24.60 14.91
N ASP A 261 -0.08 25.26 15.95
CA ASP A 261 -0.29 26.68 16.24
C ASP A 261 0.14 27.61 15.10
N SER A 262 1.06 27.13 14.25
CA SER A 262 1.50 27.90 13.08
C SER A 262 0.48 27.91 11.92
N PHE A 263 -0.46 26.96 11.88
CA PHE A 263 -1.40 26.80 10.76
C PHE A 263 -2.70 27.57 10.92
N TYR A 264 -2.88 28.24 12.05
CA TYR A 264 -4.09 29.01 12.27
C TYR A 264 -3.81 30.28 13.05
N SER A 265 -4.68 31.26 12.88
CA SER A 265 -4.71 32.46 13.71
C SER A 265 -6.11 32.68 14.28
N ILE A 266 -6.15 33.34 15.43
CA ILE A 266 -7.37 33.62 16.17
C ILE A 266 -7.42 35.12 16.47
N ASP A 267 -8.59 35.70 16.30
CA ASP A 267 -8.88 37.08 16.69
C ASP A 267 -9.36 37.10 18.15
N TYR A 268 -8.41 37.29 19.07
CA TYR A 268 -8.69 37.33 20.51
C TYR A 268 -9.64 38.47 20.92
N GLU A 269 -9.77 39.55 20.14
CA GLU A 269 -10.75 40.59 20.42
C GLU A 269 -12.18 40.11 20.14
N LYS A 270 -12.38 39.30 19.09
CA LYS A 270 -13.67 38.61 18.85
C LYS A 270 -14.00 37.63 19.95
N ILE A 271 -13.01 36.92 20.49
CA ILE A 271 -13.19 36.04 21.64
C ILE A 271 -13.71 36.83 22.84
N ASP A 272 -13.06 37.93 23.18
CA ASP A 272 -13.49 38.77 24.31
C ASP A 272 -14.91 39.34 24.10
N SER A 273 -15.22 39.76 22.88
CA SER A 273 -16.57 40.20 22.51
C SER A 273 -17.60 39.08 22.61
N PHE A 274 -17.25 37.86 22.19
CA PHE A 274 -18.10 36.68 22.28
C PHE A 274 -18.34 36.28 23.75
N LEU A 275 -17.29 36.22 24.57
CA LEU A 275 -17.37 35.91 26.00
C LEU A 275 -18.17 36.96 26.76
N LYS A 276 -18.01 38.25 26.42
CA LYS A 276 -18.83 39.34 26.99
C LYS A 276 -20.30 39.18 26.63
N ARG A 277 -20.62 38.89 25.35
CA ARG A 277 -22.01 38.62 24.91
C ARG A 277 -22.61 37.39 25.60
N ALA A 278 -21.84 36.32 25.75
CA ALA A 278 -22.28 35.11 26.44
C ALA A 278 -22.56 35.36 27.94
N LYS A 279 -21.71 36.17 28.61
CA LYS A 279 -21.94 36.60 30.00
C LYS A 279 -23.20 37.45 30.16
N ILE A 280 -23.45 38.38 29.23
CA ILE A 280 -24.66 39.23 29.23
C ILE A 280 -25.92 38.37 29.03
N GLN A 281 -25.88 37.39 28.12
CA GLN A 281 -27.00 36.47 27.91
C GLN A 281 -27.29 35.60 29.14
N ASN A 282 -26.26 35.14 29.86
CA ASN A 282 -26.46 34.37 31.09
C ASN A 282 -27.01 35.23 32.24
N GLN A 283 -26.63 36.51 32.33
CA GLN A 283 -27.19 37.43 33.32
C GLN A 283 -28.66 37.77 33.03
N ASN A 284 -29.05 37.89 31.77
CA ASN A 284 -30.44 38.14 31.36
C ASN A 284 -31.34 36.90 31.44
N ASN A 285 -30.77 35.72 31.66
CA ASN A 285 -31.48 34.44 31.82
C ASN A 285 -31.46 33.91 33.26
N THR A 286 -31.03 34.73 34.23
CA THR A 286 -31.17 34.39 35.65
C THR A 286 -32.53 34.95 36.13
N PRO A 287 -33.45 34.12 36.68
CA PRO A 287 -34.78 34.56 37.11
C PRO A 287 -34.75 35.59 38.25
#